data_AF-A0A1V4W5P9-F1
#
_entry.id   AF-A0A1V4W5P9-F1
#
_cell.length_a   1.000
_cell.length_b   1.000
_cell.length_c   1.000
_cell.angle_alpha   90.00
_cell.angle_beta   90.00
_cell.angle_gamma   90.00
#
_symmetry.space_group_name_H-M   'P 1'
#
loop_
_entity.id
_entity.type
_entity.pdbx_description
1 polymer ?
#
loop_
_entity_poly.entity_id
_entity_poly.type
_entity_poly.pdbx_seq_one_letter_code
_entity_poly.pdbx_strand_id
1 'polypeptide(L)' 'MEKGRLAAYGDTEEVLRQKGFQNLPGVMLPDYLQLIYTLAGRGQNVNPGIVTLAEAELEIAKLLEEKNK' A
#
# COMPACT_ATOMS: atom_id res chain seq x y z
N MET A 1 -4.51 -16.24 -4.54
CA MET A 1 -5.35 -17.43 -4.23
C MET A 1 -5.53 -17.49 -2.72
N GLU A 2 -6.72 -17.73 -2.21
CA GLU A 2 -7.00 -17.91 -0.78
C GLU A 2 -7.84 -19.18 -0.59
N LYS A 3 -7.36 -20.13 0.21
CA LYS A 3 -8.07 -21.40 0.51
C LYS A 3 -8.61 -22.13 -0.74
N GLY A 4 -7.79 -22.19 -1.79
CA GLY A 4 -8.15 -22.86 -3.05
C GLY A 4 -9.11 -22.08 -3.95
N ARG A 5 -9.40 -20.81 -3.65
CA ARG A 5 -10.22 -19.91 -4.48
C ARG A 5 -9.38 -18.77 -5.05
N LEU A 6 -9.76 -18.30 -6.24
CA LEU A 6 -9.18 -17.10 -6.82
C LEU A 6 -9.55 -15.90 -5.93
N ALA A 7 -8.55 -15.27 -5.34
CA ALA A 7 -8.73 -14.14 -4.42
C ALA A 7 -8.71 -12.80 -5.16
N ALA A 8 -7.85 -12.67 -6.17
CA ALA A 8 -7.69 -11.49 -7.02
C ALA A 8 -7.11 -11.92 -8.38
N TYR A 9 -7.47 -11.22 -9.45
CA TYR A 9 -6.93 -11.37 -10.79
C TYR A 9 -7.01 -10.00 -11.50
N GLY A 10 -6.00 -9.68 -12.29
CA GLY A 10 -5.83 -8.40 -12.96
C GLY A 10 -4.34 -8.12 -13.17
N ASP A 11 -4.04 -6.92 -13.66
CA ASP A 11 -2.67 -6.42 -13.62
C ASP A 11 -2.20 -6.13 -12.18
N THR A 12 -0.90 -5.87 -12.03
CA THR A 12 -0.29 -5.63 -10.71
C THR A 12 -0.97 -4.49 -9.97
N GLU A 13 -1.35 -3.42 -10.65
CA GLU A 13 -1.97 -2.26 -10.01
C GLU A 13 -3.40 -2.57 -9.58
N GLU A 14 -4.18 -3.22 -10.45
CA GLU A 14 -5.54 -3.65 -10.17
C GLU A 14 -5.60 -4.56 -8.96
N VAL A 15 -4.66 -5.51 -8.85
CA VAL A 15 -4.57 -6.44 -7.71
C VAL A 15 -4.19 -5.70 -6.43
N LEU A 16 -3.19 -4.80 -6.48
CA LEU A 16 -2.71 -4.08 -5.29
C LEU A 16 -3.71 -3.04 -4.76
N ARG A 17 -4.58 -2.49 -5.62
CA ARG A 17 -5.64 -1.54 -5.22
C ARG A 17 -6.85 -2.21 -4.57
N GLN A 18 -6.96 -3.54 -4.63
CA GLN A 18 -8.11 -4.24 -4.05
C GLN A 18 -8.11 -4.09 -2.53
N LYS A 19 -9.23 -3.58 -2.00
CA LYS A 19 -9.41 -3.43 -0.55
C LYS A 19 -9.23 -4.78 0.15
N GLY A 20 -8.32 -4.82 1.12
CA GLY A 20 -8.08 -6.00 1.93
C GLY A 20 -7.08 -6.99 1.30
N PHE A 21 -6.52 -6.69 0.12
CA PHE A 21 -5.43 -7.49 -0.46
C PHE A 21 -4.23 -7.60 0.50
N GLN A 22 -3.93 -6.52 1.23
CA GLN A 22 -2.90 -6.48 2.27
C GLN A 22 -3.15 -7.43 3.44
N ASN A 23 -4.39 -7.90 3.62
CA ASN A 23 -4.78 -8.79 4.72
C ASN A 23 -4.87 -10.26 4.27
N LEU A 24 -4.57 -10.56 3.00
CA LEU A 24 -4.64 -11.93 2.51
C LEU A 24 -3.52 -12.78 3.12
N PRO A 25 -3.86 -13.94 3.70
CA PRO A 25 -2.87 -14.80 4.33
C PRO A 25 -1.86 -15.32 3.30
N GLY A 26 -0.57 -15.16 3.61
CA GLY A 26 0.53 -15.62 2.76
C GLY A 26 0.91 -14.65 1.62
N VAL A 27 0.30 -13.47 1.55
CA VAL A 27 0.72 -12.41 0.63
C VAL A 27 1.73 -11.50 1.33
N MET A 28 2.92 -11.36 0.74
CA MET A 28 3.86 -10.30 1.13
C MET A 28 3.69 -9.11 0.19
N LEU A 29 3.45 -7.95 0.77
CA LEU A 29 3.50 -6.70 0.02
C LEU A 29 4.96 -6.26 -0.20
N PRO A 30 5.25 -5.53 -1.28
CA PRO A 30 6.49 -4.77 -1.41
C PRO A 30 6.74 -3.85 -0.21
N ASP A 31 8.01 -3.66 0.16
CA ASP A 31 8.41 -2.89 1.35
C ASP A 31 7.84 -1.48 1.40
N TYR A 32 7.82 -0.78 0.26
CA TYR A 32 7.28 0.57 0.17
C TYR A 32 5.77 0.63 0.46
N LEU A 33 4.99 -0.38 0.05
CA LEU A 33 3.57 -0.46 0.37
C LEU A 33 3.36 -0.79 1.84
N GLN A 34 4.15 -1.72 2.40
CA GLN A 34 4.08 -2.01 3.84
C GLN A 34 4.30 -0.75 4.68
N LEU A 35 5.27 0.09 4.30
CA LEU A 35 5.55 1.34 4.96
C LEU A 35 4.36 2.31 4.86
N ILE A 36 3.82 2.54 3.66
CA ILE A 36 2.67 3.43 3.45
C ILE A 36 1.45 2.97 4.25
N TYR A 37 1.11 1.68 4.20
CA TYR A 37 0.00 1.13 4.98
C TYR A 37 0.23 1.27 6.49
N THR A 38 1.46 1.08 6.96
CA THR A 38 1.82 1.28 8.38
C THR A 38 1.68 2.74 8.79
N LEU A 39 2.11 3.69 7.95
CA LEU A 39 1.95 5.12 8.20
C LEU A 39 0.48 5.52 8.23
N ALA A 40 -0.33 5.05 7.28
CA ALA A 40 -1.78 5.27 7.26
C ALA A 40 -2.47 4.69 8.52
N GLY A 41 -2.10 3.47 8.92
CA GLY A 41 -2.61 2.82 10.13
C GLY A 41 -2.24 3.55 11.43
N ARG A 42 -1.18 4.36 11.42
CA ARG A 42 -0.77 5.25 12.51
C ARG A 42 -1.43 6.64 12.43
N GLY A 43 -2.40 6.83 11.54
CA GLY A 43 -3.10 8.10 11.35
C GLY A 43 -2.26 9.19 10.69
N GLN A 44 -1.17 8.84 10.00
CA GLN A 44 -0.44 9.81 9.19
C GLN A 44 -1.27 10.17 7.95
N ASN A 45 -1.15 11.41 7.50
CA ASN A 45 -1.79 11.91 6.29
C ASN A 45 -1.04 11.41 5.04
N VAL A 46 -1.18 10.13 4.73
CA VAL A 46 -0.60 9.48 3.55
C VAL A 46 -1.68 8.78 2.75
N ASN A 47 -1.55 8.78 1.43
CA ASN A 47 -2.45 8.07 0.52
C ASN A 47 -2.12 6.56 0.45
N PRO A 48 -2.97 5.66 0.99
CA PRO A 48 -2.74 4.22 0.91
C PRO A 48 -3.06 3.60 -0.46
N GLY A 49 -3.60 4.38 -1.40
CA GLY A 49 -3.95 3.94 -2.76
C GLY A 49 -2.78 3.93 -3.75
N ILE A 50 -1.57 4.19 -3.26
CA ILE A 50 -0.32 4.16 -4.03
C ILE A 50 0.03 2.72 -4.37
N VAL A 51 0.52 2.49 -5.59
CA VAL A 51 0.91 1.14 -6.07
C VAL A 51 2.31 1.09 -6.65
N THR A 52 2.97 2.22 -6.82
CA THR A 52 4.34 2.29 -7.33
C THR A 52 5.32 2.87 -6.30
N LEU A 53 6.61 2.57 -6.47
CA LEU A 53 7.67 3.12 -5.63
C LEU A 53 7.77 4.65 -5.78
N ALA A 54 7.70 5.16 -7.02
CA ALA A 54 7.83 6.59 -7.29
C ALA A 54 6.71 7.42 -6.62
N GLU A 55 5.47 6.92 -6.65
CA GLU A 55 4.37 7.54 -5.92
C GLU A 55 4.62 7.51 -4.40
N ALA A 56 5.16 6.40 -3.87
CA ALA A 56 5.45 6.28 -2.44
C ALA A 56 6.55 7.26 -2.00
N GLU A 57 7.58 7.45 -2.82
CA GLU A 57 8.63 8.45 -2.60
C GLU A 57 8.06 9.87 -2.49
N LEU A 58 7.19 10.25 -3.45
CA LEU A 58 6.53 11.56 -3.44
C LEU A 58 5.66 11.77 -2.20
N GLU A 59 4.90 10.75 -1.82
CA GLU A 59 4.01 10.83 -0.65
C GLU A 59 4.80 10.93 0.66
N ILE A 60 5.90 10.19 0.78
CA ILE A 60 6.79 10.26 1.95
C ILE A 60 7.46 11.64 2.01
N ALA A 61 7.94 12.17 0.88
CA ALA A 61 8.54 13.49 0.84
C ALA A 61 7.56 14.57 1.31
N LYS A 62 6.32 14.54 0.81
CA LYS A 62 5.25 15.44 1.24
C LYS A 62 4.96 15.34 2.74
N LEU A 63 4.88 14.12 3.28
CA LEU A 63 4.67 13.90 4.71
C LEU A 63 5.80 14.51 5.55
N LEU A 64 7.05 14.36 5.12
CA LEU A 64 8.21 14.92 5.82
C LEU A 64 8.23 16.46 5.77
N GLU A 65 7.86 17.05 4.63
CA GLU A 65 7.72 18.51 4.50
C GLU A 65 6.62 19.08 5.39
N GLU A 66 5.48 18.39 5.51
CA GLU A 66 4.37 18.81 6.38
C GLU A 66 4.75 18.78 7.87
N LYS A 67 5.62 17.85 8.30
CA LYS A 67 6.09 17.76 9.69
C LYS A 67 7.17 18.76 10.08
N ASN A 68 7.89 19.30 9.09
CA ASN A 68 8.98 20.26 9.31
C ASN A 68 8.51 21.72 9.28
N LYS A 69 7.19 21.97 9.17
CA LYS A 69 6.56 23.28 9.29
C LYS A 69 5.96 23.46 10.68
#